data_AF-A0A7W7HY86-F1
#
_entry.id   AF-A0A7W7HY86-F1
#
_cell.length_a   1.000
_cell.length_b   1.000
_cell.length_c   1.000
_cell.angle_alpha   90.00
_cell.angle_beta   90.00
_cell.angle_gamma   90.00
#
_symmetry.space_group_name_H-M   'P 1'
#
loop_
_entity.id
_entity.type
_entity.pdbx_description
1 polymer ?
#
loop_
_entity_poly.entity_id
_entity_poly.type
_entity_poly.pdbx_seq_one_letter_code
_entity_poly.pdbx_strand_id
1 'polypeptide(L)'
;MIDTTLFAPPPIRGVDFDDAARRLLAARPGDGVLDLYAGPAPRAAGLCLHVTPTAPAGPVLMVFGEPGGVLRAHYRPVPYAISAVLLALGEATGRRIRCGFAWPPGLPRALAAVFGVGGTAAEVRALLRRAEPDRCRRPVVHLGD
;
A
#
# COMPACT_ATOMS: atom_id res chain seq x y z
N MET A 1 27.01 14.16 13.24
CA MET A 1 26.04 13.13 13.70
C MET A 1 24.67 13.68 13.35
N ILE A 2 24.00 13.14 12.32
CA ILE A 2 22.70 13.65 11.87
C ILE A 2 21.65 13.02 12.77
N ASP A 3 20.78 13.86 13.34
CA ASP A 3 19.68 13.46 14.20
C ASP A 3 18.68 12.60 13.39
N THR A 4 18.63 11.31 13.72
CA THR A 4 17.76 10.32 13.06
C THR A 4 16.30 10.40 13.50
N THR A 5 15.96 11.25 14.48
CA THR A 5 14.56 11.45 14.93
C THR A 5 13.74 12.33 13.98
N LEU A 6 14.40 13.13 13.12
CA LEU A 6 13.75 13.98 12.11
C LEU A 6 13.10 13.20 10.93
N PHE A 7 13.37 11.89 10.82
CA PHE A 7 12.90 11.04 9.73
C PHE A 7 11.87 9.99 10.13
N ALA A 8 11.37 10.00 11.37
CA ALA A 8 10.22 9.19 11.76
C ALA A 8 8.93 10.01 11.55
N PRO A 9 8.16 9.79 10.47
CA PRO A 9 6.83 10.38 10.38
C PRO A 9 6.02 9.84 11.55
N PRO A 10 5.12 10.64 12.17
CA PRO A 10 4.23 10.11 13.19
C PRO A 10 3.48 8.91 12.57
N PRO A 11 3.46 7.74 13.24
CA PRO A 11 2.82 6.58 12.66
C PRO A 11 1.36 6.91 12.40
N ILE A 12 0.88 6.54 11.22
CA ILE A 12 -0.54 6.55 10.88
C ILE A 12 -1.28 5.86 12.03
N ARG A 13 -2.15 6.59 12.72
CA ARG A 13 -2.90 6.12 13.90
C ARG A 13 -4.18 5.39 13.52
N GLY A 14 -4.63 5.58 12.29
CA GLY A 14 -5.81 4.92 11.73
C GLY A 14 -5.87 5.11 10.23
N VAL A 15 -6.58 4.21 9.55
CA VAL A 15 -6.89 4.31 8.13
C VAL A 15 -8.41 4.39 8.03
N ASP A 16 -8.92 5.37 7.28
CA ASP A 16 -10.34 5.46 6.98
C ASP A 16 -10.58 5.38 5.48
N PHE A 17 -11.64 4.68 5.11
CA PHE A 17 -12.05 4.44 3.73
C PHE A 17 -13.30 5.27 3.45
N ASP A 18 -13.31 6.04 2.37
CA ASP A 18 -14.53 6.73 1.97
C ASP A 18 -15.62 5.74 1.51
N ASP A 19 -16.84 6.23 1.28
CA ASP A 19 -17.96 5.37 0.90
C ASP A 19 -17.73 4.67 -0.45
N ALA A 20 -17.00 5.31 -1.37
CA ALA A 20 -16.64 4.69 -2.64
C ALA A 20 -15.68 3.51 -2.43
N ALA A 21 -14.64 3.67 -1.60
CA ALA A 21 -13.69 2.62 -1.26
C ALA A 21 -14.40 1.47 -0.55
N ARG A 22 -15.27 1.76 0.43
CA ARG A 22 -16.06 0.73 1.12
C ARG A 22 -16.94 -0.06 0.15
N ARG A 23 -17.58 0.61 -0.83
CA ARG A 23 -18.36 -0.05 -1.88
C ARG A 23 -17.50 -0.95 -2.76
N LEU A 24 -16.30 -0.52 -3.15
CA LEU A 24 -15.38 -1.34 -3.93
C LEU A 24 -14.96 -2.60 -3.16
N LEU A 25 -14.66 -2.46 -1.87
CA LEU A 25 -14.30 -3.58 -0.99
C LEU A 25 -15.47 -4.57 -0.83
N ALA A 26 -16.70 -4.06 -0.68
CA ALA A 26 -17.90 -4.89 -0.56
C ALA A 26 -18.27 -5.59 -1.88
N ALA A 27 -18.13 -4.90 -3.03
CA ALA A 27 -18.48 -5.42 -4.35
C ALA A 27 -17.47 -6.43 -4.89
N ARG A 28 -16.22 -6.38 -4.41
CA ARG A 28 -15.17 -7.32 -4.76
C ARG A 28 -14.58 -7.94 -3.49
N PRO A 29 -15.23 -8.99 -2.93
CA PRO A 29 -14.63 -9.84 -1.92
C PRO A 29 -13.51 -10.68 -2.57
N GLY A 30 -12.48 -10.03 -3.10
CA GLY A 30 -11.38 -10.63 -3.83
C GLY A 30 -10.63 -11.61 -2.93
N ASP A 31 -10.02 -12.62 -3.56
CA ASP A 31 -8.97 -13.55 -3.11
C ASP A 31 -7.86 -13.01 -2.16
N GLY A 32 -7.92 -11.74 -1.79
CA GLY A 32 -6.95 -10.99 -1.03
C GLY A 32 -5.91 -10.32 -1.91
N VAL A 33 -6.01 -10.38 -3.24
CA VAL A 33 -5.01 -9.82 -4.16
C VAL A 33 -5.25 -8.31 -4.37
N LEU A 34 -4.18 -7.55 -4.24
CA LEU A 34 -4.12 -6.11 -4.47
C LEU A 34 -2.88 -5.80 -5.32
N ASP A 35 -3.03 -5.05 -6.40
CA ASP A 35 -1.88 -4.61 -7.19
C ASP A 35 -1.52 -3.16 -6.86
N LEU A 36 -0.25 -2.91 -6.55
CA LEU A 36 0.29 -1.57 -6.30
C LEU A 36 0.92 -1.02 -7.56
N TYR A 37 0.52 0.20 -7.95
CA TYR A 37 1.05 0.87 -9.15
C TYR A 37 1.61 2.26 -8.85
N ALA A 38 2.72 2.60 -9.51
CA ALA A 38 3.22 3.95 -9.65
C ALA A 38 2.75 4.53 -11.00
N GLY A 39 1.91 5.57 -10.98
CA GLY A 39 1.36 6.20 -12.19
C GLY A 39 -0.14 5.92 -12.42
N PRO A 40 -0.69 6.25 -13.62
CA PRO A 40 -2.11 6.07 -13.88
C PRO A 40 -2.51 4.60 -13.67
N ALA A 41 -3.61 4.39 -12.94
CA ALA A 41 -4.06 3.05 -12.63
C ALA A 41 -4.42 2.31 -13.94
N PRO A 42 -3.91 1.09 -14.15
CA PRO A 42 -4.32 0.31 -15.30
C PRO A 42 -5.81 -0.04 -15.19
N ARG A 43 -6.46 -0.30 -16.33
CA ARG A 43 -7.75 -1.01 -16.35
C ARG A 43 -7.51 -2.46 -15.92
N ALA A 44 -7.36 -2.69 -14.62
CA ALA A 44 -7.16 -4.01 -14.06
C ALA A 44 -8.50 -4.67 -13.72
N ALA A 45 -8.55 -6.01 -13.83
CA ALA A 45 -9.68 -6.80 -13.36
C ALA A 45 -9.74 -6.89 -11.82
N GLY A 46 -8.67 -6.52 -11.12
CA GLY A 46 -8.52 -6.58 -9.66
C GLY A 46 -8.65 -5.22 -8.95
N LEU A 47 -8.40 -5.21 -7.64
CA LEU A 47 -8.31 -3.99 -6.84
C LEU A 47 -6.89 -3.43 -6.94
N CYS A 48 -6.75 -2.12 -7.17
CA CYS A 48 -5.47 -1.44 -7.31
C CYS A 48 -5.26 -0.45 -6.18
N LEU A 49 -4.05 -0.36 -5.62
CA LEU A 49 -3.67 0.72 -4.71
C LEU A 49 -2.73 1.68 -5.42
N HIS A 50 -3.08 2.97 -5.38
CA HIS A 50 -2.23 4.05 -5.84
C HIS A 50 -1.92 4.98 -4.67
N VAL A 51 -0.63 5.21 -4.42
CA VAL A 51 -0.18 6.13 -3.36
C VAL A 51 0.53 7.32 -3.99
N THR A 52 -0.04 8.51 -3.80
CA THR A 52 0.59 9.76 -4.23
C THR A 52 1.35 10.39 -3.05
N PRO A 53 2.67 10.61 -3.16
CA PRO A 53 3.44 11.20 -2.08
C PRO A 53 3.11 12.68 -1.88
N THR A 54 2.45 13.01 -0.78
CA THR A 54 2.18 14.39 -0.32
C THR A 54 2.45 14.52 1.18
N ALA A 55 2.58 15.75 1.69
CA ALA A 55 2.69 15.95 3.14
C ALA A 55 1.47 15.35 3.86
N PRO A 56 1.65 14.64 4.99
CA PRO A 56 0.53 14.07 5.72
C PRO A 56 -0.41 15.17 6.21
N ALA A 57 -1.69 15.03 5.90
CA ALA A 57 -2.72 15.99 6.32
C ALA A 57 -3.17 15.80 7.78
N GLY A 58 -2.79 14.69 8.42
CA GLY A 58 -3.18 14.36 9.78
C GLY A 58 -2.73 12.96 10.21
N PRO A 59 -3.14 12.51 11.41
CA PRO A 59 -2.78 11.19 11.94
C PRO A 59 -3.58 10.04 11.32
N VAL A 60 -4.69 10.35 10.62
CA VAL A 60 -5.52 9.37 9.90
C VAL A 60 -5.18 9.42 8.42
N LEU A 61 -4.92 8.25 7.83
CA LEU A 61 -4.74 8.11 6.39
C LEU A 61 -6.11 7.89 5.73
N MET A 62 -6.53 8.86 4.91
CA MET A 62 -7.73 8.70 4.09
C MET A 62 -7.43 7.90 2.83
N VAL A 63 -8.31 6.94 2.54
CA VAL A 63 -8.29 6.11 1.33
C VAL A 63 -9.58 6.34 0.55
N PHE A 64 -9.44 6.78 -0.69
CA PHE A 64 -10.56 7.11 -1.58
C PHE A 64 -10.76 6.03 -2.64
N GLY A 65 -12.01 5.67 -2.91
CA GLY A 65 -12.35 4.75 -3.99
C GLY A 65 -12.61 5.48 -5.30
N GLU A 66 -12.10 4.95 -6.40
CA GLU A 66 -12.37 5.46 -7.75
C GLU A 66 -12.98 4.38 -8.68
N PRO A 67 -13.73 4.81 -9.71
CA PRO A 67 -14.21 3.92 -10.75
C PRO A 67 -13.08 3.08 -11.34
N GLY A 68 -13.36 1.80 -11.62
CA GLY A 68 -12.36 0.86 -12.12
C GLY A 68 -11.63 0.06 -11.04
N GLY A 69 -11.96 0.22 -9.77
CA GLY A 69 -11.41 -0.60 -8.68
C GLY A 69 -10.12 -0.06 -8.08
N VAL A 70 -9.94 1.25 -8.08
CA VAL A 70 -8.73 1.90 -7.57
C VAL A 70 -8.99 2.46 -6.18
N LEU A 71 -8.11 2.13 -5.24
CA LEU A 71 -7.97 2.78 -3.94
C LEU A 71 -6.83 3.79 -4.02
N ARG A 72 -7.10 5.06 -3.70
CA ARG A 72 -6.10 6.13 -3.67
C ARG A 72 -5.79 6.56 -2.25
N ALA A 73 -4.52 6.71 -1.95
CA ALA A 73 -4.04 7.27 -0.69
C ALA A 73 -3.02 8.38 -0.96
N HIS A 74 -3.02 9.39 -0.10
CA HIS A 74 -2.17 10.56 -0.21
C HIS A 74 -1.30 10.69 1.04
N TYR A 75 -0.01 10.34 0.93
CA TYR A 75 0.87 10.33 2.10
C TYR A 75 2.35 10.21 1.73
N ARG A 76 3.19 10.91 2.50
CA ARG A 76 4.65 10.78 2.50
C ARG A 76 5.08 10.48 3.94
N PRO A 77 5.85 9.42 4.17
CA PRO A 77 6.49 8.50 3.21
C PRO A 77 5.60 7.35 2.71
N VAL A 78 5.71 7.05 1.42
CA VAL A 78 4.91 6.03 0.70
C VAL A 78 4.89 4.64 1.37
N PRO A 79 6.01 4.06 1.84
CA PRO A 79 6.02 2.75 2.50
C PRO A 79 5.08 2.65 3.71
N TYR A 80 4.95 3.73 4.48
CA TYR A 80 4.10 3.76 5.67
C TYR A 80 2.62 3.69 5.29
N ALA A 81 2.23 4.43 4.27
CA ALA A 81 0.87 4.40 3.76
C ALA A 81 0.51 3.04 3.18
N ILE A 82 1.39 2.44 2.38
CA ILE A 82 1.16 1.09 1.86
C ILE A 82 0.99 0.11 3.03
N SER A 83 1.89 0.14 4.02
CA SER A 83 1.82 -0.77 5.17
C SER A 83 0.52 -0.61 5.96
N ALA A 84 0.12 0.63 6.25
CA ALA A 84 -1.11 0.92 6.98
C ALA A 84 -2.35 0.47 6.22
N VAL A 85 -2.44 0.76 4.91
CA VAL A 85 -3.58 0.35 4.07
C VAL A 85 -3.68 -1.17 4.00
N LEU A 86 -2.57 -1.89 3.82
CA LEU A 86 -2.58 -3.35 3.76
C LEU A 86 -3.08 -4.00 5.06
N LEU A 87 -2.68 -3.46 6.22
CA LEU A 87 -3.15 -3.92 7.52
C LEU A 87 -4.65 -3.64 7.69
N ALA A 88 -5.07 -2.40 7.40
CA ALA A 88 -6.48 -2.00 7.50
C ALA A 88 -7.39 -2.80 6.56
N LEU A 89 -6.92 -3.13 5.35
CA LEU A 89 -7.63 -4.02 4.43
C LEU A 89 -7.74 -5.44 4.99
N GLY A 90 -6.68 -5.97 5.61
CA GLY A 90 -6.71 -7.28 6.25
C GLY A 90 -7.71 -7.34 7.40
N GLU A 91 -7.76 -6.28 8.21
CA GLU A 91 -8.76 -6.14 9.29
C GLU A 91 -10.18 -6.01 8.75
N ALA A 92 -10.41 -5.13 7.78
CA ALA A 92 -11.73 -4.86 7.23
C ALA A 92 -12.32 -6.07 6.47
N THR A 93 -11.46 -6.88 5.84
CA THR A 93 -11.91 -8.04 5.05
C THR A 93 -11.82 -9.37 5.81
N GLY A 94 -11.06 -9.41 6.93
CA GLY A 94 -10.72 -10.65 7.62
C GLY A 94 -9.81 -11.58 6.81
N ARG A 95 -9.20 -11.10 5.71
CA ARG A 95 -8.40 -11.91 4.78
C ARG A 95 -6.93 -11.53 4.84
N ARG A 96 -6.09 -12.51 4.52
CA ARG A 96 -4.66 -12.26 4.32
C ARG A 96 -4.45 -11.57 2.96
N ILE A 97 -4.11 -10.29 3.01
CA ILE A 97 -3.84 -9.48 1.81
C ILE A 97 -2.53 -9.92 1.15
N ARG A 98 -2.54 -10.08 -0.17
CA ARG A 98 -1.40 -10.33 -1.05
C ARG A 98 -1.26 -9.14 -1.99
N CYS A 99 -0.19 -8.39 -1.83
CA CYS A 99 0.07 -7.19 -2.60
C CYS A 99 1.16 -7.45 -3.65
N GLY A 100 0.84 -7.32 -4.93
CA GLY A 100 1.80 -7.34 -6.03
C GLY A 100 2.32 -5.94 -6.30
N PHE A 101 3.63 -5.71 -6.13
CA PHE A 101 4.26 -4.47 -6.56
C PHE A 101 4.50 -4.54 -8.06
N ALA A 102 3.70 -3.83 -8.83
CA ALA A 102 3.78 -3.83 -10.28
C ALA A 102 4.90 -2.91 -10.79
N TRP A 103 5.52 -3.31 -11.89
CA TRP A 103 6.60 -2.59 -12.53
C TRP A 103 6.07 -1.39 -13.31
N PRO A 104 6.65 -0.18 -13.14
CA PRO A 104 6.44 0.89 -14.11
C PRO A 104 7.05 0.46 -15.46
N PRO A 105 6.33 0.57 -16.58
CA PRO A 105 6.87 0.22 -17.88
C PRO A 105 8.07 1.12 -18.23
N GLY A 106 9.18 0.51 -18.65
CA GLY A 106 10.36 1.22 -19.20
C GLY A 106 11.57 1.36 -18.27
N LEU A 107 11.51 0.94 -16.99
CA LEU A 107 12.69 0.93 -16.11
C LEU A 107 13.35 -0.47 -16.08
N PRO A 108 14.69 -0.60 -16.21
CA PRO A 108 15.37 -1.88 -16.07
C PRO A 108 15.13 -2.50 -14.68
N ARG A 109 14.71 -3.77 -14.64
CA ARG A 109 14.29 -4.48 -13.40
C ARG A 109 15.33 -4.40 -12.27
N ALA A 110 16.61 -4.56 -12.60
CA ALA A 110 17.71 -4.53 -11.61
C ALA A 110 17.89 -3.15 -10.95
N LEU A 111 17.72 -2.06 -11.72
CA LEU A 111 17.86 -0.69 -11.21
C LEU A 111 16.64 -0.28 -10.37
N ALA A 112 15.43 -0.67 -10.77
CA ALA A 112 14.20 -0.42 -10.00
C ALA A 112 14.16 -1.19 -8.68
N ALA A 113 14.76 -2.39 -8.64
CA ALA A 113 14.80 -3.23 -7.44
C ALA A 113 15.67 -2.63 -6.33
N VAL A 114 16.77 -1.96 -6.71
CA VAL A 114 17.72 -1.37 -5.76
C VAL A 114 17.39 0.08 -5.42
N PHE A 115 16.90 0.87 -6.39
CA PHE A 115 16.76 2.33 -6.24
C PHE A 115 15.31 2.84 -6.29
N GLY A 116 14.30 1.97 -6.42
CA GLY A 116 12.89 2.36 -6.54
C GLY A 116 11.92 1.39 -5.85
N VAL A 117 11.03 0.79 -6.65
CA VAL A 117 9.92 -0.10 -6.22
C VAL A 117 10.41 -1.26 -5.34
N GLY A 118 11.60 -1.81 -5.59
CA GLY A 118 12.14 -2.90 -4.76
C GLY A 118 12.60 -2.46 -3.37
N GLY A 119 13.18 -1.26 -3.25
CA GLY A 119 13.52 -0.65 -1.96
C GLY A 119 12.26 -0.38 -1.14
N THR A 120 11.23 0.21 -1.77
CA THR A 120 9.92 0.41 -1.14
C THR A 120 9.29 -0.92 -0.70
N ALA A 121 9.31 -1.96 -1.53
CA ALA A 121 8.79 -3.27 -1.15
C ALA A 121 9.54 -3.89 0.03
N ALA A 122 10.86 -3.74 0.10
CA ALA A 122 11.67 -4.21 1.23
C ALA A 122 11.32 -3.48 2.53
N GLU A 123 11.17 -2.15 2.47
CA GLU A 123 10.75 -1.32 3.61
C GLU A 123 9.34 -1.68 4.08
N VAL A 124 8.38 -1.81 3.15
CA VAL A 124 7.01 -2.24 3.48
C VAL A 124 7.02 -3.62 4.15
N ARG A 125 7.78 -4.59 3.65
CA ARG A 125 7.92 -5.90 4.31
C ARG A 125 8.49 -5.78 5.72
N ALA A 126 9.46 -4.88 5.95
CA ALA A 126 10.02 -4.65 7.28
C ALA A 126 9.00 -4.03 8.23
N LEU A 127 8.25 -3.02 7.78
CA LEU A 127 7.16 -2.39 8.53
C LEU A 127 6.06 -3.40 8.88
N LEU A 128 5.63 -4.22 7.91
CA LEU A 128 4.63 -5.27 8.12
C LEU A 128 5.11 -6.34 9.11
N ARG A 129 6.39 -6.74 9.07
CA ARG A 129 6.96 -7.69 10.06
C ARG A 129 6.93 -7.15 11.47
N ARG A 130 7.15 -5.84 11.64
CA ARG A 130 7.11 -5.18 12.95
C ARG A 130 5.69 -5.00 13.46
N ALA A 131 4.76 -4.65 12.58
CA ALA A 131 3.37 -4.36 12.94
C ALA A 131 2.53 -5.64 13.14
N GLU A 132 2.73 -6.66 12.31
CA GLU A 132 2.03 -7.95 12.40
C GLU A 132 3.04 -9.11 12.38
N PRO A 133 3.50 -9.56 13.56
CA PRO A 133 4.46 -10.65 13.66
C PRO A 133 3.89 -12.00 13.19
N ASP A 134 2.58 -12.24 13.34
CA ASP A 134 1.93 -13.49 12.95
C ASP A 134 1.95 -13.65 11.43
N ARG A 135 2.67 -14.66 10.95
CA ARG A 135 2.82 -14.93 9.52
C ARG A 135 1.51 -15.29 8.82
N CYS A 136 0.54 -15.86 9.54
CA CYS A 136 -0.73 -16.28 8.99
C CYS A 136 -1.66 -15.10 8.72
N ARG A 137 -1.52 -14.01 9.50
CA ARG A 137 -2.30 -12.78 9.39
C ARG A 137 -1.58 -11.69 8.60
N ARG A 138 -0.23 -11.68 8.64
CA ARG A 138 0.59 -10.66 8.00
C ARG A 138 0.34 -10.59 6.49
N PRO A 139 0.05 -9.39 5.95
CA PRO A 139 0.00 -9.16 4.52
C PRO A 139 1.29 -9.59 3.82
N VAL A 140 1.16 -10.17 2.64
CA VAL A 140 2.30 -10.63 1.82
C VAL A 140 2.55 -9.61 0.73
N VAL A 141 3.81 -9.21 0.56
CA VAL A 141 4.21 -8.33 -0.54
C VAL A 141 5.11 -9.10 -1.49
N HIS A 142 4.67 -9.23 -2.73
CA HIS A 142 5.40 -9.82 -3.84
C HIS A 142 5.92 -8.71 -4.75
N LEU A 143 7.08 -8.91 -5.35
CA LEU A 143 7.46 -8.14 -6.54
C LEU A 143 6.80 -8.88 -7.71
N GLY A 144 6.07 -8.15 -8.57
CA GLY A 144 5.39 -8.76 -9.70
C GLY A 144 6.37 -9.43 -10.68
N ASP A 145 5.84 -10.21 -11.62
CA ASP A 145 6.62 -10.87 -12.67
C ASP A 145 6.90 -9.98 -13.89
#